data_AF-A0A2H3DT71-F1
#
_entry.id   AF-A0A2H3DT71-F1
#
_cell.length_a   1.000
_cell.length_b   1.000
_cell.length_c   1.000
_cell.angle_alpha   90.00
_cell.angle_beta   90.00
_cell.angle_gamma   90.00
#
_symmetry.space_group_name_H-M   'P 1'
#
loop_
_entity.id
_entity.type
_entity.pdbx_description
1 polymer ?
#
loop_
_entity_poly.entity_id
_entity_poly.type
_entity_poly.pdbx_seq_one_letter_code
_entity_poly.pdbx_strand_id
1 'polypeptide(L)'
;QVLLNLRGPGEWEKKLQWLENANMVSMARADFDVDTLLPLGERHHVISWIWLTEGNMGDGNDEDLIKAAQVEWLKSHARAQHWSEEVELLREEMRHVLVSLKHRVTWWEICCVRTDDSGMSLAEGIGAYTDHQALVQQKLASSFKVLWKADSETVPEDPDWEDVDNEEELPVDTNCIDSV
;
A
#
# COMPACT_ATOMS: atom_id res chain seq x y z
N GLN A 1 -8.09 -16.26 46.61
CA GLN A 1 -9.54 -15.97 46.46
C GLN A 1 -9.93 -15.13 45.24
N VAL A 2 -9.03 -14.52 44.46
CA VAL A 2 -9.41 -13.54 43.40
C VAL A 2 -9.99 -14.19 42.13
N LEU A 3 -9.53 -15.39 41.76
CA LEU A 3 -9.96 -16.10 40.54
C LEU A 3 -11.41 -16.61 40.58
N LEU A 4 -12.03 -16.72 41.76
CA LEU A 4 -13.41 -17.18 41.90
C LEU A 4 -14.44 -16.13 41.44
N ASN A 5 -14.04 -14.85 41.33
CA ASN A 5 -14.90 -13.76 40.89
C ASN A 5 -15.03 -13.63 39.36
N LEU A 6 -14.29 -14.45 38.60
CA LEU A 6 -14.38 -14.52 37.13
C LEU A 6 -15.33 -15.64 36.66
N ARG A 7 -16.00 -16.34 37.58
CA ARG A 7 -16.88 -17.47 37.26
C ARG A 7 -18.35 -17.01 37.24
N GLY A 8 -18.80 -16.52 36.09
CA GLY A 8 -20.19 -16.09 35.84
C GLY A 8 -20.27 -14.76 35.08
N PRO A 9 -21.41 -14.44 34.45
CA PRO A 9 -21.57 -13.21 33.66
C PRO A 9 -21.34 -11.97 34.55
N GLY A 10 -20.52 -11.03 34.08
CA GLY A 10 -20.12 -9.86 34.86
C GLY A 10 -19.51 -8.74 34.02
N GLU A 11 -19.23 -7.59 34.63
CA GLU A 11 -18.63 -6.42 33.94
C GLU A 11 -17.27 -6.73 33.28
N TRP A 12 -16.60 -7.80 33.74
CA TRP A 12 -15.37 -8.30 33.14
C TRP A 12 -15.60 -8.88 31.73
N GLU A 13 -16.79 -9.40 31.39
CA GLU A 13 -17.12 -9.91 30.05
C GLU A 13 -17.19 -8.79 29.00
N LYS A 14 -17.50 -7.56 29.44
CA LYS A 14 -17.47 -6.37 28.58
C LYS A 14 -16.04 -5.89 28.30
N LYS A 15 -15.08 -6.18 29.21
CA LYS A 15 -13.69 -5.71 29.15
C LYS A 15 -12.71 -6.79 28.65
N LEU A 16 -13.01 -8.06 28.88
CA LEU A 16 -12.17 -9.22 28.55
C LEU A 16 -12.94 -10.10 27.56
N GLN A 17 -12.47 -10.13 26.31
CA GLN A 17 -13.03 -11.00 25.27
C GLN A 17 -12.41 -12.39 25.33
N TRP A 18 -13.04 -13.36 24.65
CA TRP A 18 -12.51 -14.72 24.54
C TRP A 18 -11.15 -14.74 23.83
N LEU A 19 -10.17 -15.38 24.45
CA LEU A 19 -8.82 -15.50 23.89
C LEU A 19 -8.77 -16.65 22.88
N GLU A 20 -9.00 -16.32 21.61
CA GLU A 20 -8.73 -17.25 20.52
C GLU A 20 -7.22 -17.31 20.20
N ASN A 21 -6.74 -18.43 19.67
CA ASN A 21 -5.32 -18.57 19.27
C ASN A 21 -4.88 -17.51 18.24
N ALA A 22 -5.82 -17.00 17.43
CA ALA A 22 -5.58 -15.91 16.50
C ALA A 22 -5.26 -14.57 17.20
N ASN A 23 -5.66 -14.40 18.46
CA ASN A 23 -5.43 -13.18 19.25
C ASN A 23 -4.08 -13.20 19.99
N MET A 24 -3.42 -14.36 20.08
CA MET A 24 -2.10 -14.55 20.71
C MET A 24 -0.95 -14.16 19.77
N VAL A 25 -1.14 -13.10 18.99
CA VAL A 25 -0.09 -12.56 18.11
C VAL A 25 0.66 -11.48 18.88
N SER A 26 1.98 -11.64 19.00
CA SER A 26 2.88 -10.63 19.56
C SER A 26 2.71 -9.31 18.80
N MET A 27 2.69 -8.19 19.51
CA MET A 27 2.83 -6.85 18.91
C MET A 27 4.08 -6.80 18.01
N ALA A 28 5.13 -7.51 18.41
CA ALA A 28 6.36 -7.68 17.68
C ALA A 28 6.37 -8.99 16.87
N ARG A 29 5.38 -9.27 16.02
CA ARG A 29 5.51 -10.36 15.01
C ARG A 29 6.49 -9.94 13.90
N ALA A 30 7.70 -9.62 14.32
CA ALA A 30 8.91 -9.48 13.55
C ALA A 30 9.99 -10.33 14.26
N ASP A 31 9.67 -11.59 14.56
CA ASP A 31 10.71 -12.59 14.41
C ASP A 31 10.99 -12.67 12.91
N PHE A 32 12.18 -12.22 12.55
CA PHE A 32 12.76 -12.37 11.22
C PHE A 32 12.83 -13.86 10.87
N ASP A 33 11.75 -14.44 10.37
CA ASP A 33 11.81 -15.67 9.61
C ASP A 33 11.52 -15.33 8.15
N VAL A 34 12.62 -15.16 7.40
CA VAL A 34 12.66 -14.86 5.97
C VAL A 34 12.06 -16.00 5.12
N ASP A 35 11.52 -17.06 5.72
CA ASP A 35 11.10 -18.27 4.99
C ASP A 35 9.65 -18.73 5.22
N THR A 36 8.80 -17.93 5.86
CA THR A 36 7.36 -18.23 5.86
C THR A 36 6.70 -17.54 4.67
N LEU A 37 6.58 -18.29 3.57
CA LEU A 37 5.74 -18.00 2.40
C LEU A 37 4.34 -17.52 2.82
N LEU A 38 4.16 -16.22 3.02
CA LEU A 38 2.85 -15.64 3.29
C LEU A 38 2.03 -15.60 1.99
N PRO A 39 0.78 -16.11 2.00
CA PRO A 39 -0.14 -15.92 0.90
C PRO A 39 -0.54 -14.46 0.83
N LEU A 40 -0.26 -13.83 -0.32
CA LEU A 40 -0.98 -12.72 -0.94
C LEU A 40 -1.71 -11.74 0.02
N GLY A 41 -1.10 -10.57 0.22
CA GLY A 41 -1.84 -9.33 0.49
C GLY A 41 -2.41 -9.16 1.90
N GLU A 42 -1.55 -8.96 2.89
CA GLU A 42 -1.96 -8.44 4.21
C GLU A 42 -2.22 -6.93 4.14
N ARG A 43 -3.30 -6.53 3.44
CA ARG A 43 -3.65 -5.10 3.32
C ARG A 43 -4.29 -4.54 4.59
N HIS A 44 -4.73 -5.39 5.52
CA HIS A 44 -5.41 -5.02 6.76
C HIS A 44 -4.87 -5.86 7.92
N HIS A 45 -3.90 -5.33 8.68
CA HIS A 45 -3.48 -5.93 9.95
C HIS A 45 -4.33 -5.33 11.08
N VAL A 46 -5.26 -6.10 11.63
CA VAL A 46 -6.03 -5.69 12.82
C VAL A 46 -5.20 -6.03 14.05
N ILE A 47 -4.74 -5.01 14.77
CA ILE A 47 -4.02 -5.17 16.04
C ILE A 47 -4.96 -5.92 17.01
N SER A 48 -4.47 -7.01 17.62
CA SER A 48 -5.25 -7.80 18.58
C SER A 48 -5.75 -6.91 19.71
N TRP A 49 -7.02 -7.09 20.10
CA TRP A 49 -7.69 -6.27 21.14
C TRP A 49 -6.96 -6.27 22.49
N ILE A 50 -6.15 -7.30 22.75
CA ILE A 50 -5.32 -7.43 23.95
C ILE A 50 -4.30 -6.28 24.03
N TRP A 51 -3.79 -5.81 22.88
CA TRP A 51 -2.90 -4.65 22.80
C TRP A 51 -3.69 -3.33 22.84
N LEU A 52 -4.96 -3.32 22.47
CA LEU A 52 -5.83 -2.14 22.49
C LEU A 52 -6.48 -1.89 23.87
N THR A 53 -6.20 -2.73 24.87
CA THR A 53 -6.83 -2.62 26.19
C THR A 53 -6.09 -1.60 27.07
N GLU A 54 -6.84 -0.59 27.53
CA GLU A 54 -6.35 0.46 28.44
C GLU A 54 -5.79 -0.16 29.74
N GLY A 55 -4.48 0.03 29.96
CA GLY A 55 -3.72 -0.53 31.09
C GLY A 55 -2.76 -1.69 30.76
N ASN A 56 -2.78 -2.24 29.53
CA ASN A 56 -1.81 -3.24 29.08
C ASN A 56 -0.53 -2.63 28.46
N MET A 57 -0.55 -1.33 28.18
CA MET A 57 0.56 -0.55 27.59
C MET A 57 1.54 0.03 28.63
N GLY A 58 1.49 -0.47 29.87
CA GLY A 58 2.27 0.10 30.98
C GLY A 58 1.81 1.51 31.36
N ASP A 59 2.54 2.15 32.27
CA ASP A 59 2.36 3.56 32.67
C ASP A 59 2.96 4.55 31.67
N GLY A 60 3.37 4.07 30.48
CA GLY A 60 4.11 4.86 29.50
C GLY A 60 5.62 4.91 29.73
N ASN A 61 6.17 4.16 30.69
CA ASN A 61 7.61 4.04 30.95
C ASN A 61 8.19 2.66 30.54
N ASP A 62 7.40 1.82 29.86
CA ASP A 62 7.88 0.54 29.35
C ASP A 62 8.67 0.76 28.06
N GLU A 63 10.00 0.76 28.20
CA GLU A 63 10.96 1.01 27.13
C GLU A 63 10.80 0.05 25.95
N ASP A 64 10.43 -1.21 26.20
CA ASP A 64 10.24 -2.21 25.15
C ASP A 64 8.95 -1.95 24.35
N LEU A 65 7.91 -1.48 25.04
CA LEU A 65 6.63 -1.10 24.45
C LEU A 65 6.76 0.16 23.59
N ILE A 66 7.51 1.16 24.05
CA ILE A 66 7.83 2.37 23.27
C ILE A 66 8.65 2.00 22.02
N LYS A 67 9.69 1.16 22.17
CA LYS A 67 10.49 0.70 21.03
C LYS A 67 9.66 -0.05 20.00
N ALA A 68 8.77 -0.95 20.45
CA ALA A 68 7.87 -1.67 19.56
C ALA A 68 6.92 -0.72 18.81
N ALA A 69 6.36 0.29 19.48
CA ALA A 69 5.53 1.31 18.86
C ALA A 69 6.30 2.15 17.84
N GLN A 70 7.54 2.56 18.15
CA GLN A 70 8.42 3.29 17.23
C GLN A 70 8.75 2.44 15.99
N VAL A 71 9.03 1.15 16.15
CA VAL A 71 9.29 0.24 15.04
C VAL A 71 8.06 0.10 14.14
N GLU A 72 6.87 -0.08 14.71
CA GLU A 72 5.63 -0.15 13.93
C GLU A 72 5.29 1.18 13.24
N TRP A 73 5.57 2.32 13.89
CA TRP A 73 5.44 3.63 13.27
C TRP A 73 6.40 3.79 12.09
N LEU A 74 7.69 3.46 12.25
CA LEU A 74 8.68 3.54 11.17
C LEU A 74 8.31 2.63 9.99
N LYS A 75 7.82 1.41 10.26
CA LYS A 75 7.31 0.52 9.20
C LYS A 75 6.12 1.12 8.47
N SER A 76 5.15 1.67 9.22
CA SER A 76 3.95 2.27 8.65
C SER A 76 4.30 3.53 7.84
N HIS A 77 5.23 4.34 8.33
CA HIS A 77 5.76 5.51 7.65
C HIS A 77 6.50 5.12 6.36
N ALA A 78 7.38 4.13 6.40
CA ALA A 78 8.06 3.62 5.22
C ALA A 78 7.09 3.08 4.16
N ARG A 79 6.01 2.39 4.56
CA ARG A 79 4.95 1.96 3.64
C ARG A 79 4.19 3.14 3.05
N ALA A 80 3.90 4.17 3.84
CA ALA A 80 3.23 5.37 3.35
C ALA A 80 4.10 6.10 2.31
N GLN A 81 5.40 6.25 2.59
CA GLN A 81 6.37 6.80 1.64
C GLN A 81 6.43 5.96 0.35
N HIS A 82 6.59 4.63 0.47
CA HIS A 82 6.59 3.74 -0.69
C HIS A 82 5.29 3.82 -1.49
N TRP A 83 4.14 3.90 -0.83
CA TRP A 83 2.84 4.06 -1.50
C TRP A 83 2.77 5.36 -2.31
N SER A 84 3.30 6.48 -1.78
CA SER A 84 3.36 7.73 -2.54
C SER A 84 4.23 7.58 -3.80
N GLU A 85 5.39 6.95 -3.68
CA GLU A 85 6.27 6.65 -4.82
C GLU A 85 5.58 5.73 -5.84
N GLU A 86 4.90 4.68 -5.39
CA GLU A 86 4.15 3.75 -6.25
C GLU A 86 3.02 4.44 -7.02
N VAL A 87 2.30 5.37 -6.38
CA VAL A 87 1.24 6.15 -7.04
C VAL A 87 1.83 7.03 -8.14
N GLU A 88 2.96 7.68 -7.88
CA GLU A 88 3.67 8.48 -8.89
C GLU A 88 4.19 7.63 -10.05
N LEU A 89 4.81 6.49 -9.75
CA LEU A 89 5.28 5.52 -10.75
C LEU A 89 4.13 4.98 -11.59
N LEU A 90 2.99 4.67 -10.98
CA LEU A 90 1.82 4.17 -11.69
C LEU A 90 1.27 5.21 -12.67
N ARG A 91 1.20 6.49 -12.26
CA ARG A 91 0.78 7.59 -13.14
C ARG A 91 1.72 7.72 -14.34
N GLU A 92 3.01 7.56 -14.11
CA GLU A 92 4.00 7.60 -15.19
C GLU A 92 3.90 6.38 -16.11
N GLU A 93 3.67 5.19 -15.57
CA GLU A 93 3.42 3.99 -16.37
C GLU A 93 2.15 4.11 -17.22
N MET A 94 1.07 4.66 -16.68
CA MET A 94 -0.13 4.98 -17.48
C MET A 94 0.22 5.89 -18.67
N ARG A 95 1.03 6.93 -18.44
CA ARG A 95 1.51 7.81 -19.51
C ARG A 95 2.35 7.05 -20.54
N HIS A 96 3.29 6.21 -20.07
CA HIS A 96 4.14 5.39 -20.93
C HIS A 96 3.35 4.39 -21.78
N VAL A 97 2.33 3.74 -21.22
CA VAL A 97 1.48 2.82 -21.98
C VAL A 97 0.80 3.56 -23.13
N LEU A 98 0.25 4.76 -22.93
CA LEU A 98 -0.36 5.52 -24.03
C LEU A 98 0.64 5.87 -25.13
N VAL A 99 1.87 6.25 -24.76
CA VAL A 99 2.93 6.58 -25.72
C VAL A 99 3.37 5.33 -26.49
N SER A 100 3.54 4.20 -25.80
CA SER A 100 3.90 2.92 -26.39
C SER A 100 2.84 2.44 -27.38
N LEU A 101 1.55 2.56 -27.04
CA LEU A 101 0.46 2.22 -27.95
C LEU A 101 0.46 3.09 -29.20
N LYS A 102 0.64 4.40 -29.08
CA LYS A 102 0.77 5.31 -30.23
C LYS A 102 1.96 4.95 -31.11
N HIS A 103 3.11 4.66 -30.50
CA HIS A 103 4.30 4.23 -31.22
C HIS A 103 4.04 2.91 -31.99
N ARG A 104 3.33 1.96 -31.39
CA ARG A 104 2.93 0.70 -32.06
C ARG A 104 2.00 0.94 -33.24
N VAL A 105 1.06 1.88 -33.15
CA VAL A 105 0.20 2.27 -34.27
C VAL A 105 1.04 2.73 -35.45
N THR A 106 1.94 3.70 -35.23
CA THR A 106 2.84 4.21 -36.28
C THR A 106 3.74 3.11 -36.84
N TRP A 107 4.21 2.19 -35.99
CA TRP A 107 5.02 1.07 -36.42
C TRP A 107 4.25 0.14 -37.37
N TRP A 108 3.00 -0.21 -37.06
CA TRP A 108 2.16 -1.03 -37.92
C TRP A 108 1.82 -0.34 -39.25
N GLU A 109 1.55 0.97 -39.23
CA GLU A 109 1.33 1.79 -40.44
C GLU A 109 2.56 1.77 -41.37
N ILE A 110 3.77 1.86 -40.80
CA ILE A 110 5.02 1.77 -41.56
C ILE A 110 5.27 0.35 -42.09
N CYS A 111 4.93 -0.68 -41.31
CA CYS A 111 5.09 -2.07 -41.72
C CYS A 111 4.26 -2.43 -42.96
N CYS A 112 3.03 -1.90 -43.07
CA CYS A 112 2.18 -2.07 -44.25
C CYS A 112 2.93 -1.67 -45.54
N VAL A 113 3.57 -0.49 -45.54
CA VAL A 113 4.30 0.07 -46.69
C VAL A 113 5.56 -0.71 -47.08
N ARG A 114 6.19 -1.43 -46.14
CA ARG A 114 7.50 -2.08 -46.37
C ARG A 114 7.42 -3.48 -46.96
N THR A 115 6.22 -4.03 -47.16
CA THR A 115 6.02 -5.45 -47.51
C THR A 115 5.58 -5.67 -48.96
N ASP A 116 5.66 -4.63 -49.79
CA ASP A 116 5.21 -4.57 -51.20
C ASP A 116 6.00 -5.47 -52.17
N ASP A 117 7.09 -6.11 -51.75
CA ASP A 117 7.87 -7.05 -52.58
C ASP A 117 7.23 -8.46 -52.68
N SER A 118 6.03 -8.64 -52.14
CA SER A 118 5.30 -9.92 -52.11
C SER A 118 4.18 -10.00 -53.16
N GLY A 119 3.79 -11.22 -53.57
CA GLY A 119 2.71 -11.41 -54.55
C GLY A 119 1.40 -10.74 -54.14
N MET A 120 0.60 -10.27 -55.11
CA MET A 120 -0.57 -9.41 -54.90
C MET A 120 -1.55 -9.86 -53.79
N SER A 121 -1.86 -11.16 -53.71
CA SER A 121 -2.76 -11.69 -52.66
C SER A 121 -2.14 -11.71 -51.26
N LEU A 122 -0.81 -11.87 -51.17
CA LEU A 122 -0.09 -11.84 -49.90
C LEU A 122 0.07 -10.39 -49.41
N ALA A 123 0.33 -9.45 -50.31
CA ALA A 123 0.38 -8.02 -50.00
C ALA A 123 -0.97 -7.50 -49.45
N GLU A 124 -2.09 -7.89 -50.08
CA GLU A 124 -3.43 -7.54 -49.60
C GLU A 124 -3.71 -8.08 -48.18
N GLY A 125 -3.37 -9.36 -47.93
CA GLY A 125 -3.54 -9.97 -46.61
C GLY A 125 -2.68 -9.33 -45.52
N ILE A 126 -1.44 -8.95 -45.87
CA ILE A 126 -0.52 -8.27 -44.95
C ILE A 126 -1.06 -6.87 -44.63
N GLY A 127 -1.47 -6.10 -45.64
CA GLY A 127 -2.06 -4.78 -45.44
C GLY A 127 -3.30 -4.81 -44.55
N ALA A 128 -4.23 -5.73 -44.83
CA ALA A 128 -5.43 -5.91 -44.01
C ALA A 128 -5.10 -6.26 -42.54
N TYR A 129 -4.07 -7.09 -42.32
CA TYR A 129 -3.63 -7.46 -40.97
C TYR A 129 -2.96 -6.29 -40.25
N THR A 130 -2.05 -5.57 -40.90
CA THR A 130 -1.37 -4.42 -40.30
C THR A 130 -2.36 -3.31 -39.95
N ASP A 131 -3.34 -3.05 -40.82
CA ASP A 131 -4.39 -2.06 -40.58
C ASP A 131 -5.27 -2.48 -39.40
N HIS A 132 -5.63 -3.76 -39.32
CA HIS A 132 -6.35 -4.30 -38.18
C HIS A 132 -5.58 -4.13 -36.87
N GLN A 133 -4.28 -4.44 -36.86
CA GLN A 133 -3.43 -4.27 -35.68
C GLN A 133 -3.32 -2.81 -35.26
N ALA A 134 -3.09 -1.89 -36.20
CA ALA A 134 -3.08 -0.46 -35.93
C ALA A 134 -4.39 0.01 -35.28
N LEU A 135 -5.53 -0.43 -35.84
CA LEU A 135 -6.86 -0.09 -35.33
C LEU A 135 -7.11 -0.65 -33.91
N VAL A 136 -6.67 -1.87 -33.61
CA VAL A 136 -6.77 -2.45 -32.26
C VAL A 136 -5.97 -1.63 -31.25
N GLN A 137 -4.73 -1.27 -31.59
CA GLN A 137 -3.86 -0.48 -30.70
C GLN A 137 -4.43 0.95 -30.47
N GLN A 138 -5.01 1.57 -31.51
CA GLN A 138 -5.72 2.85 -31.38
C GLN A 138 -6.94 2.76 -30.46
N LYS A 139 -7.73 1.69 -30.58
CA LYS A 139 -8.89 1.44 -29.71
C LYS A 139 -8.46 1.27 -28.25
N LEU A 140 -7.40 0.51 -28.00
CA LEU A 140 -6.86 0.29 -26.66
C LEU A 140 -6.34 1.59 -26.04
N ALA A 141 -5.62 2.41 -26.81
CA ALA A 141 -5.16 3.71 -26.34
C ALA A 141 -6.33 4.64 -25.99
N SER A 142 -7.41 4.58 -26.78
CA SER A 142 -8.61 5.39 -26.56
C SER A 142 -9.37 4.93 -25.31
N SER A 143 -9.53 3.62 -25.11
CA SER A 143 -10.21 3.08 -23.91
C SER A 143 -9.43 3.40 -22.64
N PHE A 144 -8.12 3.20 -22.63
CA PHE A 144 -7.28 3.55 -21.48
C PHE A 144 -7.28 5.04 -21.18
N LYS A 145 -7.26 5.91 -22.20
CA LYS A 145 -7.37 7.35 -22.01
C LYS A 145 -8.69 7.76 -21.36
N VAL A 146 -9.80 7.09 -21.66
CA VAL A 146 -11.09 7.35 -21.01
C VAL A 146 -11.09 6.83 -19.57
N LEU A 147 -10.63 5.59 -19.36
CA LEU A 147 -10.57 4.95 -18.05
C LEU A 147 -9.72 5.76 -17.06
N TRP A 148 -8.51 6.16 -17.46
CA TRP A 148 -7.59 6.88 -16.58
C TRP A 148 -7.93 8.35 -16.36
N LYS A 149 -8.77 8.95 -17.21
CA LYS A 149 -9.35 10.28 -16.95
C LYS A 149 -10.43 10.22 -15.87
N ALA A 150 -11.31 9.22 -15.93
CA ALA A 150 -12.36 9.05 -14.94
C ALA A 150 -11.79 8.83 -13.53
N ASP A 151 -10.71 8.05 -13.43
CA ASP A 151 -10.05 7.73 -12.15
C ASP A 151 -9.40 8.97 -11.50
N SER A 152 -8.88 9.89 -12.32
CA SER A 152 -8.29 11.16 -11.83
C SER A 152 -9.31 12.16 -11.29
N GLU A 153 -10.60 12.05 -11.68
CA GLU A 153 -11.68 12.94 -11.22
C GLU A 153 -12.31 12.48 -9.90
N THR A 154 -12.07 11.24 -9.48
CA THR A 154 -12.73 10.64 -8.30
C THR A 154 -11.93 10.69 -7.01
N VAL A 155 -10.70 11.22 -7.02
CA VAL A 155 -9.89 11.35 -5.79
C VAL A 155 -10.42 12.55 -4.99
N PRO A 156 -11.00 12.34 -3.79
CA PRO A 156 -11.36 13.45 -2.90
C PRO A 156 -10.11 14.27 -2.61
N GLU A 157 -10.22 15.60 -2.60
CA GLU A 157 -9.11 16.45 -2.15
C GLU A 157 -8.67 16.00 -0.76
N ASP A 158 -7.35 15.84 -0.58
CA ASP A 158 -6.78 15.42 0.69
C ASP A 158 -7.29 16.35 1.80
N PRO A 159 -7.76 15.81 2.95
CA PRO A 159 -8.02 16.64 4.12
C PRO A 159 -6.75 17.44 4.40
N ASP A 160 -6.90 18.76 4.51
CA ASP A 160 -5.84 19.67 4.92
C ASP A 160 -5.44 19.29 6.35
N TRP A 161 -4.50 18.37 6.48
CA TRP A 161 -3.89 18.03 7.75
C TRP A 161 -3.03 19.23 8.10
N GLU A 162 -3.56 20.14 8.92
CA GLU A 162 -2.75 21.17 9.54
C GLU A 162 -1.59 20.46 10.27
N ASP A 163 -0.37 20.69 9.79
CA ASP A 163 0.84 20.34 10.52
C ASP A 163 0.75 21.06 11.86
N VAL A 164 0.36 20.34 12.91
CA VAL A 164 0.40 20.85 14.27
C VAL A 164 1.86 20.82 14.71
N ASP A 165 2.68 21.67 14.07
CA ASP A 165 4.01 22.05 14.52
C ASP A 165 3.87 22.91 15.78
N ASN A 166 3.24 22.36 16.83
CA ASN A 166 3.53 22.78 18.19
C ASN A 166 4.80 22.04 18.59
N GLU A 167 5.94 22.59 18.17
CA GLU A 167 7.20 22.44 18.90
C GLU A 167 7.02 23.10 20.28
N GLU A 168 6.23 22.49 21.16
CA GLU A 168 6.34 22.75 22.59
C GLU A 168 7.61 22.02 23.04
N GLU A 169 8.74 22.74 22.97
CA GLU A 169 10.05 22.32 23.48
C GLU A 169 9.87 21.67 24.86
N LEU A 170 9.92 20.34 24.91
CA LEU A 170 9.94 19.62 26.18
C LEU A 170 11.23 20.04 26.92
N PRO A 171 11.15 20.56 28.15
CA PRO A 171 12.31 21.06 28.86
C PRO A 171 13.29 19.92 29.09
N VAL A 172 14.49 20.06 28.50
CA VAL A 172 15.61 19.15 28.74
C VAL A 172 16.08 19.35 30.18
N ASP A 173 15.69 18.43 31.07
CA ASP A 173 16.23 18.36 32.42
C ASP A 173 17.72 17.97 32.35
N THR A 174 18.60 18.97 32.38
CA THR A 174 20.06 18.83 32.32
C THR A 174 20.69 18.46 33.67
N ASN A 175 19.91 17.99 34.65
CA ASN A 175 20.38 17.85 36.03
C ASN A 175 20.83 16.43 36.45
N CYS A 176 21.09 15.53 35.50
CA CYS A 176 21.58 14.17 35.82
C CYS A 176 23.03 13.89 35.41
N ILE A 177 23.83 14.90 35.04
CA ILE A 177 25.27 14.72 34.83
C ILE A 177 26.01 15.55 35.88
N ASP A 178 26.13 14.99 37.08
CA ASP A 178 27.27 15.18 38.01
C ASP A 178 26.92 14.59 39.40
N SER A 179 27.01 13.26 39.53
CA SER A 179 27.29 12.58 40.80
C SER A 179 27.51 11.09 40.56
N VAL A 180 28.77 10.70 40.40
CA VAL A 180 29.50 9.59 41.07
C VAL A 180 30.91 9.53 40.49
#